data_AF-A0A9D2IB05-F1
#
_entry.id   AF-A0A9D2IB05-F1
#
_cell.length_a   1.000
_cell.length_b   1.000
_cell.length_c   1.000
_cell.angle_alpha   90.00
_cell.angle_beta   90.00
_cell.angle_gamma   90.00
#
_symmetry.space_group_name_H-M   'P 1'
#
loop_
_entity.id
_entity.type
_entity.pdbx_description
1 polymer ?
#
loop_
_entity_poly.entity_id
_entity_poly.type
_entity_poly.pdbx_seq_one_letter_code
_entity_poly.pdbx_strand_id
1 'polypeptide(L)'
;DTKAEISVTQEKDGIRIHVLSRPVSLEQEELSKPVRFHIDYWLHKEGLSIRTQIEGPKEEVRLVLPVIAGNASVTAGRQEAEPEPVFFLTGGFGAREFRILPDEAGMIGVEISCG
;
A
#
# COMPACT_ATOMS: atom_id res chain seq x y z
N ASP A 1 8.12 -12.79 -17.14
CA ASP A 1 6.78 -12.20 -17.32
C ASP A 1 6.21 -11.94 -15.93
N THR A 2 6.65 -10.83 -15.32
CA THR A 2 6.19 -10.40 -13.99
C THR A 2 4.85 -9.72 -14.17
N LYS A 3 3.80 -10.52 -14.38
CA LYS A 3 2.46 -10.05 -14.71
C LYS A 3 1.81 -9.39 -13.49
N ALA A 4 2.20 -8.15 -13.22
CA ALA A 4 1.35 -7.26 -12.46
C ALA A 4 0.08 -7.02 -13.29
N GLU A 5 -1.07 -7.34 -12.73
CA GLU A 5 -2.37 -7.03 -13.31
C GLU A 5 -2.92 -5.80 -12.60
N ILE A 6 -3.28 -4.78 -13.38
CA ILE A 6 -3.94 -3.58 -12.89
C ILE A 6 -5.30 -3.50 -13.56
N SER A 7 -6.37 -3.50 -12.77
CA SER A 7 -7.72 -3.24 -13.27
C SER A 7 -8.29 -2.00 -12.59
N VAL A 8 -9.00 -1.19 -13.38
CA VAL A 8 -9.60 0.07 -12.92
C VAL A 8 -11.09 0.01 -13.21
N THR A 9 -11.89 0.30 -12.19
CA THR A 9 -13.35 0.36 -12.29
C THR A 9 -13.83 1.72 -11.81
N GLN A 10 -14.58 2.41 -12.66
CA GLN A 10 -15.35 3.57 -12.23
C GLN A 10 -16.61 3.07 -11.52
N GLU A 11 -16.74 3.39 -10.24
CA GLU A 11 -17.95 3.15 -9.47
C GLU A 11 -18.72 4.47 -9.29
N LYS A 12 -19.95 4.38 -8.77
CA LYS A 12 -20.83 5.54 -8.57
C LYS A 12 -20.19 6.61 -7.67
N ASP A 13 -19.49 6.18 -6.63
CA ASP A 13 -18.98 7.04 -5.55
C ASP A 13 -17.46 7.22 -5.58
N GLY A 14 -16.80 6.78 -6.66
CA GLY A 14 -15.34 6.80 -6.72
C GLY A 14 -14.71 5.95 -7.82
N ILE A 15 -13.40 5.79 -7.75
CA ILE A 15 -12.59 4.97 -8.65
C ILE A 15 -11.95 3.87 -7.81
N ARG A 16 -12.13 2.62 -8.23
CA ARG A 16 -11.46 1.46 -7.64
C ARG A 16 -10.36 0.98 -8.55
N ILE A 17 -9.19 0.74 -7.99
CA ILE A 17 -8.03 0.21 -8.69
C ILE A 17 -7.59 -1.06 -7.96
N HIS A 18 -7.64 -2.19 -8.64
CA HIS A 18 -7.11 -3.45 -8.13
C HIS A 18 -5.76 -3.73 -8.77
N VAL A 19 -4.78 -4.03 -7.94
CA VAL A 19 -3.44 -4.44 -8.36
C VAL A 19 -3.17 -5.84 -7.82
N LEU A 20 -2.91 -6.79 -8.71
CA LEU A 20 -2.44 -8.12 -8.35
C LEU A 20 -1.00 -8.26 -8.84
N SER A 21 -0.10 -8.73 -7.99
CA SER A 21 1.28 -8.94 -8.42
C SER A 21 2.00 -10.01 -7.59
N ARG A 22 3.07 -10.53 -8.18
CA ARG A 22 3.99 -11.48 -7.59
C ARG A 22 5.40 -10.88 -7.65
N PRO A 23 5.96 -10.43 -6.51
CA PRO A 23 7.32 -9.89 -6.49
C PRO A 23 8.34 -10.96 -6.90
N VAL A 24 9.46 -10.48 -7.41
CA VAL A 24 10.64 -11.25 -7.82
C VAL A 24 11.86 -10.73 -7.07
N SER A 25 12.98 -11.45 -7.13
CA SER A 25 14.26 -10.96 -6.61
C SER A 25 14.75 -9.73 -7.40
N LEU A 26 15.82 -9.08 -6.93
CA LEU A 26 16.45 -7.96 -7.63
C LEU A 26 16.98 -8.37 -9.02
N GLU A 27 17.37 -9.63 -9.16
CA GLU A 27 17.83 -10.29 -10.39
C GLU A 27 16.65 -10.72 -11.30
N GLN A 28 15.41 -10.39 -10.92
CA GLN A 28 14.16 -10.76 -11.59
C GLN A 28 13.85 -12.26 -11.60
N GLU A 29 14.35 -13.00 -10.60
CA GLU A 29 14.07 -14.42 -10.45
C GLU A 29 12.85 -14.67 -9.55
N GLU A 30 12.17 -15.80 -9.76
CA GLU A 30 11.10 -16.21 -8.85
C GLU A 30 11.65 -16.46 -7.44
N LEU A 31 10.95 -15.92 -6.44
CA LEU A 31 11.27 -16.19 -5.05
C LEU A 31 11.03 -17.67 -4.72
N SER A 32 11.98 -18.29 -4.00
CA SER A 32 11.91 -19.68 -3.56
C SER A 32 10.67 -19.97 -2.69
N LYS A 33 10.24 -18.97 -1.92
CA LYS A 33 8.94 -18.93 -1.26
C LYS A 33 8.12 -17.79 -1.86
N PRO A 34 7.16 -18.09 -2.74
CA PRO A 34 6.41 -17.06 -3.45
C PRO A 34 5.56 -16.21 -2.51
N VAL A 35 5.67 -14.90 -2.65
CA VAL A 35 4.74 -13.92 -2.08
C VAL A 35 3.77 -13.50 -3.18
N ARG A 36 2.51 -13.23 -2.83
CA ARG A 36 1.56 -12.53 -3.71
C ARG A 36 0.95 -11.38 -2.94
N PHE A 37 0.67 -10.28 -3.62
CA PHE A 37 -0.05 -9.18 -3.03
C PHE A 37 -1.20 -8.71 -3.93
N HIS A 38 -2.30 -8.40 -3.27
CA HIS A 38 -3.51 -7.85 -3.87
C HIS A 38 -3.75 -6.50 -3.20
N ILE A 39 -3.66 -5.41 -3.94
CA ILE A 39 -3.89 -4.06 -3.43
C ILE A 39 -5.20 -3.53 -4.03
N ASP A 40 -6.13 -3.14 -3.18
CA ASP A 40 -7.32 -2.36 -3.52
C ASP A 40 -7.06 -0.90 -3.14
N TYR A 41 -7.02 -0.02 -4.14
CA TYR A 41 -7.09 1.42 -3.93
C TYR A 41 -8.52 1.85 -4.22
N TRP A 42 -9.15 2.52 -3.27
CA TRP A 42 -10.47 3.09 -3.42
C TRP A 42 -10.38 4.59 -3.24
N LEU A 43 -10.44 5.33 -4.33
CA LEU A 43 -10.51 6.79 -4.32
C LEU A 43 -11.97 7.20 -4.30
N HIS A 44 -12.41 7.84 -3.22
CA HIS A 44 -13.79 8.30 -3.05
C HIS A 44 -13.83 9.72 -2.50
N LYS A 45 -15.04 10.25 -2.33
CA LYS A 45 -15.27 11.63 -1.87
C LYS A 45 -14.62 11.97 -0.51
N GLU A 46 -14.37 10.98 0.34
CA GLU A 46 -13.85 11.19 1.70
C GLU A 46 -12.33 11.03 1.76
N GLY A 47 -11.71 10.48 0.70
CA GLY A 47 -10.28 10.19 0.70
C GLY A 47 -9.88 9.03 -0.19
N LEU A 48 -8.76 8.42 0.18
CA LEU A 48 -8.19 7.25 -0.44
C LEU A 48 -8.05 6.14 0.61
N SER A 49 -8.74 5.03 0.40
CA SER A 49 -8.51 3.79 1.14
C SER A 49 -7.53 2.92 0.37
N ILE A 50 -6.56 2.35 1.07
CA ILE A 50 -5.57 1.43 0.54
C ILE A 50 -5.64 0.17 1.37
N ARG A 51 -6.00 -0.95 0.75
CA ARG A 51 -6.01 -2.27 1.41
C ARG A 51 -5.13 -3.22 0.67
N THR A 52 -4.23 -3.88 1.37
CA THR A 52 -3.32 -4.87 0.79
C THR A 52 -3.52 -6.19 1.50
N GLN A 53 -3.81 -7.25 0.74
CA GLN A 53 -3.75 -8.63 1.20
C GLN A 53 -2.47 -9.26 0.69
N ILE A 54 -1.70 -9.85 1.61
CA ILE A 54 -0.46 -10.57 1.32
C ILE A 54 -0.70 -12.07 1.55
N GLU A 55 -0.28 -12.88 0.59
CA GLU A 55 -0.23 -14.34 0.67
C GLU A 55 1.23 -14.81 0.57
N GLY A 56 1.56 -15.90 1.28
CA GLY A 56 2.93 -16.40 1.39
C GLY A 56 3.58 -16.10 2.75
N PRO A 57 4.91 -16.11 2.87
CA PRO A 57 5.62 -15.78 4.11
C PRO A 57 5.43 -14.30 4.47
N LYS A 58 4.56 -14.02 5.43
CA LYS A 58 4.14 -12.64 5.79
C LYS A 58 5.22 -11.89 6.58
N GLU A 59 6.06 -12.62 7.30
CA GLU A 59 7.09 -12.10 8.20
C GLU A 59 8.22 -11.39 7.44
N GLU A 60 8.38 -11.73 6.17
CA GLU A 60 9.43 -11.21 5.29
C GLU A 60 8.95 -9.99 4.47
N VAL A 61 7.66 -9.60 4.59
CA VAL A 61 7.04 -8.57 3.76
C VAL A 61 6.81 -7.27 4.54
N ARG A 62 7.22 -6.16 3.94
CA ARG A 62 6.96 -4.80 4.43
C ARG A 62 6.37 -3.98 3.31
N LEU A 63 5.28 -3.27 3.58
CA LEU A 63 4.78 -2.25 2.67
C LEU A 63 5.42 -0.91 3.01
N VAL A 64 6.03 -0.28 2.00
CA VAL A 64 6.57 1.07 2.06
C VAL A 64 5.63 1.97 1.27
N LEU A 65 4.85 2.80 1.97
CA LEU A 65 3.89 3.70 1.34
C LEU A 65 4.37 5.15 1.44
N PRO A 66 4.78 5.77 0.32
CA PRO A 66 5.02 7.21 0.28
C PRO A 66 3.67 7.92 0.20
N VAL A 67 3.30 8.62 1.28
CA VAL A 67 2.06 9.39 1.33
C VAL A 67 2.35 10.88 1.23
N ILE A 68 1.69 11.52 0.28
CA ILE A 68 1.65 12.97 0.11
C ILE A 68 0.37 13.50 0.77
N ALA A 69 0.28 13.41 2.10
CA ALA A 69 -0.84 13.93 2.88
C ALA A 69 -0.48 14.01 4.36
N GLY A 70 -1.05 15.00 5.07
CA GLY A 70 -0.92 15.11 6.53
C GLY A 70 -1.79 14.13 7.32
N ASN A 71 -2.83 13.57 6.69
CA ASN A 71 -3.94 12.87 7.36
C ASN A 71 -4.01 11.38 6.99
N ALA A 72 -2.87 10.69 6.97
CA ALA A 72 -2.81 9.25 6.75
C ALA A 72 -2.89 8.49 8.07
N SER A 73 -3.69 7.44 8.12
CA SER A 73 -3.85 6.57 9.29
C SER A 73 -3.76 5.10 8.90
N VAL A 74 -3.03 4.32 9.69
CA VAL A 74 -2.96 2.86 9.52
C VAL A 74 -4.19 2.23 10.17
N THR A 75 -4.98 1.50 9.39
CA THR A 75 -6.24 0.87 9.82
C THR A 75 -6.15 -0.64 9.94
N ALA A 76 -5.14 -1.28 9.36
CA ALA A 76 -4.81 -2.69 9.56
C ALA A 76 -3.30 -2.94 9.40
N GLY A 77 -2.78 -3.96 10.08
CA GLY A 77 -1.35 -4.21 10.21
C GLY A 77 -0.71 -3.46 11.37
N ARG A 78 0.62 -3.55 11.48
CA ARG A 78 1.40 -2.90 12.53
C ARG A 78 2.45 -1.97 11.94
N GLN A 79 2.37 -0.69 12.27
CA GLN A 79 3.38 0.29 11.95
C GLN A 79 4.65 0.04 12.78
N GLU A 80 5.82 -0.07 12.13
CA GLU A 80 7.08 -0.40 12.82
C GLU A 80 7.70 0.81 13.55
N ALA A 81 7.50 2.01 13.01
CA ALA A 81 8.09 3.25 13.52
C ALA A 81 7.24 4.45 13.12
N GLU A 82 7.45 5.60 13.77
CA GLU A 82 6.87 6.87 13.33
C GLU A 82 7.18 7.17 11.85
N PRO A 83 6.26 7.76 11.08
CA PRO A 83 6.47 7.96 9.65
C PRO A 83 7.64 8.91 9.38
N GLU A 84 8.61 8.46 8.56
CA GLU A 84 9.82 9.22 8.25
C GLU A 84 9.55 10.24 7.13
N PRO A 85 10.00 11.50 7.24
CA PRO A 85 9.85 12.47 6.15
C PRO A 85 10.76 12.08 4.97
N VAL A 86 10.18 11.93 3.78
CA VAL A 86 10.92 11.63 2.54
C VAL A 86 11.39 12.93 1.88
N PHE A 87 10.51 13.94 1.79
CA PHE A 87 10.84 15.28 1.35
C PHE A 87 9.79 16.30 1.81
N PHE A 88 10.14 17.59 1.76
CA PHE A 88 9.24 18.70 2.02
C PHE A 88 9.43 19.80 0.97
N LEU A 89 8.34 20.25 0.37
CA LEU A 89 8.29 21.39 -0.55
C LEU A 89 7.70 22.60 0.17
N THR A 90 8.21 23.78 -0.16
CA THR A 90 7.64 25.07 0.30
C THR A 90 6.15 25.14 -0.05
N GLY A 91 5.31 25.46 0.95
CA GLY A 91 3.84 25.46 0.79
C GLY A 91 3.10 24.41 1.61
N GLY A 92 3.80 23.65 2.47
CA GLY A 92 3.17 22.66 3.36
C GLY A 92 2.99 21.28 2.73
N PHE A 93 3.61 21.04 1.58
CA PHE A 93 3.56 19.77 0.88
C PHE A 93 4.73 18.89 1.32
N GLY A 94 4.44 17.83 2.07
CA GLY A 94 5.44 16.88 2.53
C GLY A 94 5.06 15.45 2.14
N ALA A 95 6.06 14.63 1.88
CA ALA A 95 5.90 13.19 1.75
C ALA A 95 6.44 12.49 2.99
N ARG A 96 5.72 11.49 3.48
CA ARG A 96 6.12 10.63 4.59
C ARG A 96 6.12 9.17 4.15
N GLU A 97 7.09 8.42 4.65
CA GLU A 97 7.21 6.99 4.46
C GLU A 97 6.57 6.26 5.64
N PHE A 98 5.62 5.37 5.35
CA PHE A 98 5.06 4.44 6.32
C PHE A 98 5.66 3.05 6.07
N ARG A 99 6.26 2.46 7.10
CA ARG A 99 6.71 1.06 7.13
C ARG A 99 5.72 0.23 7.92
N ILE A 100 4.94 -0.60 7.23
CA ILE A 100 3.83 -1.34 7.82
C ILE A 100 4.04 -2.85 7.59
N LEU A 101 3.94 -3.61 8.67
CA LEU A 101 3.90 -5.07 8.63
C LEU A 101 2.45 -5.54 8.52
N PRO A 102 2.18 -6.62 7.76
CA PRO A 102 0.85 -7.22 7.74
C PRO A 102 0.44 -7.74 9.13
N ASP A 103 -0.86 -7.79 9.37
CA ASP A 103 -1.43 -8.49 10.52
C ASP A 103 -1.38 -10.03 10.35
N GLU A 104 -1.92 -10.77 11.33
CA GLU A 104 -1.97 -12.24 11.30
C GLU A 104 -2.72 -12.78 10.06
N ALA A 105 -3.74 -12.05 9.58
CA ALA A 105 -4.48 -12.39 8.37
C ALA A 105 -3.72 -12.05 7.08
N GLY A 106 -2.63 -11.30 7.15
CA GLY A 106 -1.85 -10.86 5.99
C GLY A 106 -2.31 -9.51 5.45
N MET A 107 -3.10 -8.76 6.24
CA MET A 107 -3.70 -7.51 5.82
C MET A 107 -2.88 -6.30 6.24
N ILE A 108 -2.83 -5.31 5.35
CA ILE A 108 -2.40 -3.95 5.63
C ILE A 108 -3.51 -3.00 5.17
N GLY A 109 -3.83 -1.99 5.97
CA GLY A 109 -4.85 -1.00 5.68
C GLY A 109 -4.35 0.39 5.98
N VAL A 110 -4.56 1.33 5.06
CA VAL A 110 -4.27 2.75 5.23
C VAL A 110 -5.44 3.57 4.71
N GLU A 111 -5.85 4.58 5.47
CA GLU A 111 -6.83 5.58 5.04
C GLU A 111 -6.15 6.95 4.97
N ILE A 112 -6.37 7.67 3.87
CA ILE A 112 -5.90 9.04 3.68
C ILE A 112 -7.15 9.91 3.51
N SER A 113 -7.48 10.69 4.54
CA SER A 113 -8.68 11.54 4.51
C SER A 113 -8.43 12.85 3.76
N CYS A 114 -9.41 13.27 2.97
CA CYS A 114 -9.49 14.66 2.51
C CYS A 114 -9.82 15.55 3.71
N GLY A 115 -8.99 16.57 3.96
CA GLY A 115 -9.23 17.57 5.01
C GLY A 115 -10.37 18.52 4.69
#